data_AF-A0A7W2EE62-F1
#
_entry.id   AF-A0A7W2EE62-F1
#
_cell.length_a   1.000
_cell.length_b   1.000
_cell.length_c   1.000
_cell.angle_alpha   90.00
_cell.angle_beta   90.00
_cell.angle_gamma   90.00
#
_symmetry.space_group_name_H-M   'P 1'
#
loop_
_entity.id
_entity.type
_entity.pdbx_description
1 polymer ?
#
loop_
_entity_poly.entity_id
_entity_poly.type
_entity_poly.pdbx_seq_one_letter_code
_entity_poly.pdbx_strand_id
1 'polypeptide(L)'
;MIDSKKRGALILALRRAIVSEFNVEDWREFGYLSGQSDYIQRHDRLLHSLHWQDPDYGDCVLQALERFTREGWDVVDQLINHPKLTSHLLNEIPDLSIFVRRDIQSVKTEAPASLSSGDVVLLALNDAERLMHISGPVSAVDRLHTALHGYFRSLCADAGLSMADEASLTALFKALRTAHPMLKNLGSYDNDLVRVLNGFANAIDAINSLRNNGSIAHPSEDLLGEPEAHLAVNATRTIFNYIRAKVGH
;
A
#
# COMPACT_ATOMS: atom_id res chain seq x y z
N MET A 1 -4.64 -13.80 -11.63
CA MET A 1 -5.82 -13.24 -12.33
C MET A 1 -6.96 -13.09 -11.32
N ILE A 2 -7.36 -11.86 -10.91
CA ILE A 2 -8.60 -11.69 -10.14
C ILE A 2 -9.72 -12.27 -10.99
N ASP A 3 -10.56 -13.14 -10.42
CA ASP A 3 -11.76 -13.62 -11.10
C ASP A 3 -12.58 -12.43 -11.61
N SER A 4 -12.91 -12.45 -12.90
CA SER A 4 -13.80 -11.50 -13.58
C SER A 4 -15.05 -11.15 -12.77
N LYS A 5 -15.62 -12.13 -12.03
CA LYS A 5 -16.78 -11.93 -11.16
C LYS A 5 -16.50 -10.99 -9.99
N LYS A 6 -15.31 -11.09 -9.37
CA LYS A 6 -14.94 -10.25 -8.22
C LYS A 6 -14.68 -8.79 -8.65
N ARG A 7 -14.13 -8.58 -9.85
CA ARG A 7 -13.99 -7.23 -10.44
C ARG A 7 -15.35 -6.58 -10.68
N GLY A 8 -16.29 -7.32 -11.27
CA GLY A 8 -17.65 -6.83 -11.47
C GLY A 8 -18.35 -6.44 -10.16
N ALA A 9 -18.21 -7.26 -9.11
CA ALA A 9 -18.79 -6.97 -7.80
C ALA A 9 -18.24 -5.68 -7.17
N LEU A 10 -16.93 -5.46 -7.25
CA LEU A 10 -16.28 -4.24 -6.74
C LEU A 10 -16.76 -2.99 -7.47
N ILE A 11 -16.82 -3.02 -8.81
CA ILE A 11 -17.28 -1.86 -9.60
C ILE A 11 -18.73 -1.50 -9.26
N LEU A 12 -19.59 -2.50 -9.03
CA LEU A 12 -20.97 -2.24 -8.61
C LEU A 12 -21.06 -1.67 -7.18
N ALA A 13 -20.18 -2.10 -6.26
CA ALA A 13 -20.11 -1.53 -4.92
C ALA A 13 -19.60 -0.08 -4.94
N LEU A 14 -18.56 0.20 -5.73
CA LEU A 14 -18.07 1.57 -5.97
C LEU A 14 -19.15 2.46 -6.56
N ARG A 15 -19.91 1.97 -7.56
CA ARG A 15 -21.04 2.70 -8.12
C ARG A 15 -22.05 3.10 -7.04
N ARG A 16 -22.46 2.16 -6.18
CA ARG A 16 -23.43 2.43 -5.11
C ARG A 16 -22.88 3.43 -4.09
N ALA A 17 -21.65 3.24 -3.64
CA ALA A 17 -21.01 4.13 -2.67
C ALA A 17 -20.87 5.56 -3.23
N ILE A 18 -20.42 5.71 -4.48
CA ILE A 18 -20.29 7.02 -5.13
C ILE A 18 -21.66 7.68 -5.30
N VAL A 19 -22.68 6.93 -5.73
CA VAL A 19 -24.04 7.48 -5.87
C VAL A 19 -24.62 7.96 -4.54
N SER A 20 -24.25 7.32 -3.43
CA SER A 20 -24.69 7.71 -2.08
C SER A 20 -23.91 8.92 -1.54
N GLU A 21 -22.60 8.96 -1.73
CA GLU A 21 -21.71 9.81 -0.93
C GLU A 21 -21.07 10.98 -1.69
N PHE A 22 -20.89 10.87 -3.01
CA PHE A 22 -20.18 11.91 -3.78
C PHE A 22 -21.08 13.09 -4.12
N ASN A 23 -20.54 14.29 -3.93
CA ASN A 23 -21.07 15.52 -4.47
C ASN A 23 -20.18 16.04 -5.63
N VAL A 24 -20.54 17.19 -6.21
CA VAL A 24 -19.80 17.79 -7.35
C VAL A 24 -18.36 18.18 -6.96
N GLU A 25 -18.14 18.59 -5.72
CA GLU A 25 -16.81 18.94 -5.20
C GLU A 25 -15.93 17.69 -5.07
N ASP A 26 -16.47 16.59 -4.53
CA ASP A 26 -15.77 15.31 -4.41
C ASP A 26 -15.28 14.80 -5.77
N TRP A 27 -16.12 14.90 -6.81
CA TRP A 27 -15.72 14.53 -8.17
C TRP A 27 -14.60 15.41 -8.72
N ARG A 28 -14.61 16.71 -8.42
CA ARG A 28 -13.57 17.63 -8.85
C ARG A 28 -12.27 17.36 -8.12
N GLU A 29 -12.32 17.22 -6.80
CA GLU A 29 -11.16 16.90 -5.96
C GLU A 29 -10.54 15.58 -6.39
N PHE A 30 -11.36 14.53 -6.51
CA PHE A 30 -10.92 13.24 -7.03
C PHE A 30 -10.29 13.37 -8.41
N GLY A 31 -10.88 14.14 -9.32
CA GLY A 31 -10.31 14.41 -10.64
C GLY A 31 -8.93 15.08 -10.60
N TYR A 32 -8.67 15.98 -9.65
CA TYR A 32 -7.35 16.60 -9.50
C TYR A 32 -6.33 15.61 -8.95
N LEU A 33 -6.71 14.81 -7.94
CA LEU A 33 -5.82 13.85 -7.29
C LEU A 33 -5.48 12.65 -8.19
N SER A 34 -6.45 12.20 -9.00
CA SER A 34 -6.31 11.04 -9.88
C SER A 34 -5.79 11.37 -11.28
N GLY A 35 -5.63 12.66 -11.61
CA GLY A 35 -5.34 13.10 -12.98
C GLY A 35 -6.52 13.01 -13.96
N GLN A 36 -7.72 12.64 -13.48
CA GLN A 36 -8.93 12.48 -14.29
C GLN A 36 -9.75 13.77 -14.49
N SER A 37 -9.20 14.92 -14.10
CA SER A 37 -9.89 16.23 -14.14
C SER A 37 -10.50 16.52 -15.50
N ASP A 38 -9.71 16.35 -16.58
CA ASP A 38 -10.15 16.64 -17.94
C ASP A 38 -11.33 15.75 -18.36
N TYR A 39 -11.29 14.47 -18.00
CA TYR A 39 -12.38 13.54 -18.30
C TYR A 39 -13.65 13.90 -17.51
N ILE A 40 -13.53 14.09 -16.19
CA ILE A 40 -14.68 14.37 -15.31
C ILE A 40 -15.36 15.69 -15.70
N GLN A 41 -14.60 16.72 -16.06
CA GLN A 41 -15.15 18.01 -16.47
C GLN A 41 -15.76 18.01 -17.87
N ARG A 42 -15.22 17.20 -18.79
CA ARG A 42 -15.73 17.08 -20.17
C ARG A 42 -16.80 16.00 -20.33
N HIS A 43 -17.05 15.18 -19.31
CA HIS A 43 -18.09 14.17 -19.38
C HIS A 43 -19.46 14.84 -19.52
N ASP A 44 -20.20 14.46 -20.57
CA ASP A 44 -21.44 15.12 -20.98
C ASP A 44 -22.47 15.29 -19.85
N ARG A 45 -22.68 14.24 -19.04
CA ARG A 45 -23.72 14.21 -18.01
C ARG A 45 -23.27 13.94 -16.58
N LEU A 46 -22.03 13.54 -16.30
CA LEU A 46 -21.63 13.07 -14.97
C LEU A 46 -21.89 14.10 -13.85
N LEU A 47 -21.38 15.31 -13.98
CA LEU A 47 -21.59 16.38 -12.99
C LEU A 47 -23.00 16.99 -13.08
N HIS A 48 -23.59 16.98 -14.28
CA HIS A 48 -24.93 17.52 -14.52
C HIS A 48 -26.01 16.66 -13.85
N SER A 49 -26.02 15.36 -14.14
CA SER A 49 -26.94 14.39 -13.56
C SER A 49 -26.80 14.29 -12.04
N LEU A 50 -25.59 14.47 -11.50
CA LEU A 50 -25.39 14.58 -10.05
C LEU A 50 -26.07 15.83 -9.47
N HIS A 51 -25.84 16.98 -10.09
CA HIS A 51 -26.39 18.25 -9.61
C HIS A 51 -27.92 18.27 -9.62
N TRP A 52 -28.54 17.69 -10.65
CA TRP A 52 -29.99 17.66 -10.82
C TRP A 52 -30.66 16.39 -10.28
N GLN A 53 -29.88 15.46 -9.71
CA GLN A 53 -30.36 14.16 -9.22
C GLN A 53 -31.11 13.36 -10.31
N ASP A 54 -30.59 13.39 -11.52
CA ASP A 54 -31.18 12.70 -12.65
C ASP A 54 -31.13 11.17 -12.44
N PRO A 55 -32.16 10.42 -12.88
CA PRO A 55 -32.19 8.96 -12.74
C PRO A 55 -31.02 8.23 -13.41
N ASP A 56 -30.39 8.84 -14.40
CA ASP A 56 -29.27 8.28 -15.15
C ASP A 56 -27.90 8.52 -14.51
N TYR A 57 -27.84 9.21 -13.36
CA TYR A 57 -26.58 9.50 -12.70
C TYR A 57 -25.77 8.23 -12.39
N GLY A 58 -26.44 7.18 -11.91
CA GLY A 58 -25.77 5.90 -11.64
C GLY A 58 -25.12 5.28 -12.88
N ASP A 59 -25.65 5.53 -14.07
CA ASP A 59 -25.08 5.01 -15.31
C ASP A 59 -23.90 5.87 -15.79
N CYS A 60 -23.95 7.19 -15.53
CA CYS A 60 -22.79 8.08 -15.71
C CYS A 60 -21.62 7.67 -14.80
N VAL A 61 -21.89 7.34 -13.54
CA VAL A 61 -20.86 6.83 -12.61
C VAL A 61 -20.27 5.52 -13.13
N LEU A 62 -21.09 4.62 -13.69
CA LEU A 62 -20.59 3.37 -14.25
C LEU A 62 -19.70 3.60 -15.47
N GLN A 63 -20.06 4.52 -16.36
CA GLN A 63 -19.22 4.91 -17.51
C GLN A 63 -17.87 5.47 -17.05
N ALA A 64 -17.86 6.28 -15.98
CA ALA A 64 -16.62 6.79 -15.38
C ALA A 64 -15.75 5.66 -14.81
N LEU A 65 -16.34 4.73 -14.05
CA LEU A 65 -15.61 3.57 -13.51
C LEU A 65 -15.07 2.66 -14.64
N GLU A 66 -15.83 2.45 -15.71
CA GLU A 66 -15.37 1.73 -16.90
C GLU A 66 -14.20 2.44 -17.59
N ARG A 67 -14.22 3.77 -17.66
CA ARG A 67 -13.09 4.55 -18.16
C ARG A 67 -11.86 4.37 -17.27
N PHE A 68 -12.00 4.50 -15.96
CA PHE A 68 -10.89 4.37 -15.00
C PHE A 68 -10.26 2.98 -15.06
N THR A 69 -11.08 1.92 -15.08
CA THR A 69 -10.56 0.55 -15.23
C THR A 69 -9.80 0.29 -16.53
N ARG A 70 -10.09 1.05 -17.61
CA ARG A 70 -9.33 0.97 -18.87
C ARG A 70 -8.03 1.76 -18.82
N GLU A 71 -7.97 2.84 -18.05
CA GLU A 71 -6.76 3.64 -17.90
C GLU A 71 -5.77 3.01 -16.92
N GLY A 72 -6.26 2.44 -15.81
CA GLY A 72 -5.41 1.84 -14.80
C GLY A 72 -6.16 1.55 -13.50
N TRP A 73 -5.68 0.55 -12.77
CA TRP A 73 -6.24 0.19 -11.47
C TRP A 73 -5.82 1.14 -10.34
N ASP A 74 -4.83 2.00 -10.57
CA ASP A 74 -4.38 3.05 -9.65
C ASP A 74 -5.48 4.09 -9.40
N VAL A 75 -6.20 4.51 -10.43
CA VAL A 75 -7.35 5.43 -10.31
C VAL A 75 -8.47 4.79 -9.50
N VAL A 76 -8.69 3.48 -9.69
CA VAL A 76 -9.69 2.71 -8.93
C VAL A 76 -9.22 2.50 -7.47
N ASP A 77 -7.93 2.28 -7.24
CA ASP A 77 -7.33 2.19 -5.90
C ASP A 77 -7.56 3.48 -5.11
N GLN A 78 -7.42 4.65 -5.75
CA GLN A 78 -7.73 5.93 -5.11
C GLN A 78 -9.21 6.04 -4.69
N LEU A 79 -10.14 5.50 -5.49
CA LEU A 79 -11.56 5.46 -5.12
C LEU A 79 -11.84 4.50 -3.96
N ILE A 80 -11.20 3.33 -3.94
CA ILE A 80 -11.32 2.38 -2.83
C ILE A 80 -10.84 3.00 -1.52
N ASN A 81 -9.79 3.82 -1.62
CA ASN A 81 -9.14 4.52 -0.51
C ASN A 81 -9.71 5.92 -0.22
N HIS A 82 -10.76 6.32 -0.93
CA HIS A 82 -11.38 7.61 -0.71
C HIS A 82 -12.09 7.61 0.66
N PRO A 83 -11.85 8.59 1.54
CA PRO A 83 -12.38 8.59 2.92
C PRO A 83 -13.88 8.35 3.03
N LYS A 84 -14.67 8.88 2.09
CA LYS A 84 -16.12 8.70 2.03
C LYS A 84 -16.58 7.31 1.55
N LEU A 85 -15.78 6.65 0.72
CA LEU A 85 -16.18 5.39 0.07
C LEU A 85 -15.71 4.18 0.84
N THR A 86 -14.53 4.27 1.46
CA THR A 86 -13.88 3.17 2.17
C THR A 86 -14.81 2.48 3.18
N SER A 87 -15.51 3.23 4.03
CA SER A 87 -16.41 2.65 5.03
C SER A 87 -17.61 1.91 4.41
N HIS A 88 -18.19 2.45 3.34
CA HIS A 88 -19.28 1.78 2.62
C HIS A 88 -18.82 0.50 1.94
N LEU A 89 -17.64 0.53 1.32
CA LEU A 89 -17.06 -0.61 0.64
C LEU A 89 -16.72 -1.77 1.58
N LEU A 90 -16.16 -1.47 2.77
CA LEU A 90 -15.86 -2.47 3.79
C LEU A 90 -17.12 -3.15 4.35
N ASN A 91 -18.23 -2.42 4.42
CA ASN A 91 -19.51 -2.98 4.88
C ASN A 91 -20.16 -3.87 3.82
N GLU A 92 -20.10 -3.50 2.54
CA GLU A 92 -20.70 -4.28 1.46
C GLU A 92 -19.86 -5.48 1.02
N ILE A 93 -18.52 -5.35 1.05
CA ILE A 93 -17.60 -6.41 0.65
C ILE A 93 -16.50 -6.51 1.73
N PRO A 94 -16.71 -7.34 2.76
CA PRO A 94 -15.77 -7.47 3.88
C PRO A 94 -14.34 -7.83 3.48
N ASP A 95 -14.18 -8.59 2.38
CA ASP A 95 -12.88 -8.96 1.80
C ASP A 95 -12.13 -7.76 1.17
N LEU A 96 -12.71 -6.55 1.10
CA LEU A 96 -12.03 -5.36 0.60
C LEU A 96 -11.05 -4.73 1.60
N SER A 97 -11.00 -5.20 2.84
CA SER A 97 -10.07 -4.69 3.86
C SER A 97 -8.59 -4.74 3.45
N ILE A 98 -8.26 -5.55 2.44
CA ILE A 98 -6.92 -5.70 1.87
C ILE A 98 -6.55 -4.60 0.85
N PHE A 99 -7.54 -3.92 0.25
CA PHE A 99 -7.35 -2.85 -0.73
C PHE A 99 -7.41 -1.46 -0.11
N VAL A 100 -7.94 -1.36 1.12
CA VAL A 100 -7.98 -0.14 1.90
C VAL A 100 -6.58 0.11 2.49
N ARG A 101 -5.85 1.08 1.94
CA ARG A 101 -4.78 1.83 2.59
C ARG A 101 -5.36 2.44 3.87
N ARG A 102 -5.28 1.70 4.98
CA ARG A 102 -5.46 2.29 6.30
C ARG A 102 -4.34 3.31 6.49
N ASP A 103 -4.67 4.58 6.32
CA ASP A 103 -3.99 5.63 7.08
C ASP A 103 -4.13 5.25 8.55
N ILE A 104 -3.01 4.96 9.20
CA ILE A 104 -2.96 4.69 10.65
C ILE A 104 -3.05 6.03 11.40
N GLN A 105 -4.02 6.86 11.06
CA GLN A 105 -4.37 8.05 11.84
C GLN A 105 -5.89 8.18 11.96
N SER A 106 -6.33 7.88 13.18
CA SER A 106 -7.63 8.22 13.77
C SER A 106 -8.85 7.41 13.32
N VAL A 107 -9.00 6.21 13.90
CA VAL A 107 -10.28 5.81 14.50
C VAL A 107 -10.02 5.18 15.87
N LYS A 108 -10.32 5.93 16.94
CA LYS A 108 -10.51 5.38 18.27
C LYS A 108 -11.85 4.64 18.29
N THR A 109 -11.82 3.34 18.05
CA THR A 109 -12.92 2.44 18.48
C THR A 109 -12.34 1.08 18.82
N GLU A 110 -12.82 0.52 19.92
CA GLU A 110 -12.25 -0.58 20.68
C GLU A 110 -11.98 -1.86 19.85
N ALA A 111 -10.86 -2.48 20.19
CA ALA A 111 -10.14 -3.52 19.45
C ALA A 111 -10.83 -4.90 19.39
N PRO A 112 -10.54 -5.70 18.36
CA PRO A 112 -9.99 -7.03 18.55
C PRO A 112 -8.45 -6.92 18.60
N ALA A 113 -7.83 -7.47 19.65
CA ALA A 113 -6.39 -7.54 19.95
C ALA A 113 -5.43 -6.84 18.97
N SER A 114 -4.73 -5.79 19.44
CA SER A 114 -3.73 -5.02 18.69
C SER A 114 -2.77 -5.93 17.91
N LEU A 115 -2.89 -5.96 16.58
CA LEU A 115 -1.92 -6.64 15.73
C LEU A 115 -0.52 -6.13 16.08
N SER A 116 0.43 -7.04 16.29
CA SER A 116 1.81 -6.65 16.48
C SER A 116 2.35 -6.02 15.20
N SER A 117 3.38 -5.18 15.31
CA SER A 117 4.06 -4.63 14.14
C SER A 117 4.62 -5.73 13.22
N GLY A 118 4.98 -6.91 13.76
CA GLY A 118 5.35 -8.09 12.99
C GLY A 118 4.18 -8.71 12.22
N ASP A 119 2.98 -8.75 12.81
CA ASP A 119 1.77 -9.22 12.13
C ASP A 119 1.40 -8.33 10.94
N VAL A 120 1.63 -7.01 11.06
CA VAL A 120 1.45 -6.06 9.94
C VAL A 120 2.37 -6.40 8.76
N VAL A 121 3.62 -6.81 9.02
CA VAL A 121 4.55 -7.24 7.97
C VAL A 121 4.14 -8.58 7.36
N LEU A 122 3.67 -9.54 8.17
CA LEU A 122 3.16 -10.82 7.67
C LEU A 122 1.96 -10.64 6.74
N LEU A 123 1.03 -9.75 7.12
CA LEU A 123 -0.10 -9.38 6.28
C LEU A 123 0.38 -8.76 4.97
N ALA A 124 1.28 -7.78 5.04
CA ALA A 124 1.86 -7.17 3.84
C ALA A 124 2.59 -8.18 2.93
N LEU A 125 3.29 -9.18 3.51
CA LEU A 125 3.96 -10.26 2.78
C LEU A 125 2.99 -11.23 2.11
N ASN A 126 1.85 -11.51 2.73
CA ASN A 126 0.77 -12.31 2.14
C ASN A 126 0.02 -11.53 1.06
N ASP A 127 -0.07 -10.21 1.20
CA ASP A 127 -0.75 -9.35 0.25
C ASP A 127 0.13 -8.98 -0.94
N ALA A 128 1.46 -9.03 -0.81
CA ALA A 128 2.40 -8.67 -1.87
C ALA A 128 2.18 -9.41 -3.20
N GLU A 129 1.91 -10.73 -3.16
CA GLU A 129 1.59 -11.51 -4.38
C GLU A 129 0.27 -11.05 -5.01
N ARG A 130 -0.71 -10.64 -4.20
CA ARG A 130 -1.95 -10.05 -4.71
C ARG A 130 -1.70 -8.65 -5.27
N LEU A 131 -0.92 -7.82 -4.59
CA LEU A 131 -0.62 -6.45 -5.02
C LEU A 131 0.11 -6.40 -6.36
N MET A 132 1.04 -7.32 -6.61
CA MET A 132 1.74 -7.43 -7.90
C MET A 132 0.78 -7.54 -9.09
N HIS A 133 -0.30 -8.29 -8.92
CA HIS A 133 -1.27 -8.54 -9.98
C HIS A 133 -2.40 -7.50 -10.08
N ILE A 134 -2.60 -6.67 -9.05
CA ILE A 134 -3.77 -5.79 -8.93
C ILE A 134 -3.38 -4.32 -9.03
N SER A 135 -2.41 -3.90 -8.22
CA SER A 135 -1.96 -2.51 -8.10
C SER A 135 -0.56 -2.29 -8.68
N GLY A 136 0.02 -3.34 -9.27
CA GLY A 136 1.31 -3.34 -9.94
C GLY A 136 2.50 -3.72 -9.04
N PRO A 137 3.62 -4.17 -9.65
CA PRO A 137 4.85 -4.57 -8.98
C PRO A 137 5.38 -3.55 -7.95
N VAL A 138 5.33 -2.25 -8.29
CA VAL A 138 5.82 -1.15 -7.44
C VAL A 138 4.99 -1.01 -6.16
N SER A 139 3.66 -1.11 -6.25
CA SER A 139 2.75 -1.00 -5.10
C SER A 139 2.97 -2.11 -4.08
N ALA A 140 3.32 -3.33 -4.53
CA ALA A 140 3.68 -4.42 -3.65
C ALA A 140 4.95 -4.12 -2.84
N VAL A 141 5.97 -3.54 -3.50
CA VAL A 141 7.24 -3.15 -2.87
C VAL A 141 7.04 -1.99 -1.88
N ASP A 142 6.23 -0.99 -2.24
CA ASP A 142 5.93 0.15 -1.37
C ASP A 142 5.20 -0.26 -0.09
N ARG A 143 4.20 -1.15 -0.22
CA ARG A 143 3.46 -1.67 0.93
C ARG A 143 4.36 -2.43 1.91
N LEU A 144 5.26 -3.25 1.37
CA LEU A 144 6.23 -4.00 2.17
C LEU A 144 7.25 -3.11 2.84
N HIS A 145 7.77 -2.11 2.12
CA HIS A 145 8.67 -1.12 2.69
C HIS A 145 8.02 -0.44 3.90
N THR A 146 6.79 0.05 3.74
CA THR A 146 6.06 0.75 4.80
C THR A 146 5.81 -0.14 6.02
N ALA A 147 5.39 -1.38 5.80
CA ALA A 147 5.20 -2.33 6.90
C ALA A 147 6.51 -2.64 7.63
N LEU A 148 7.59 -2.92 6.88
CA LEU A 148 8.90 -3.24 7.44
C LEU A 148 9.49 -2.06 8.21
N HIS A 149 9.26 -0.83 7.73
CA HIS A 149 9.67 0.39 8.41
C HIS A 149 9.01 0.53 9.79
N GLY A 150 7.68 0.34 9.86
CA GLY A 150 6.95 0.34 11.13
C GLY A 150 7.46 -0.73 12.10
N TYR A 151 7.76 -1.93 11.59
CA TYR A 151 8.34 -3.02 12.38
C TYR A 151 9.76 -2.73 12.90
N PHE A 152 10.65 -2.17 12.08
CA PHE A 152 11.99 -1.83 12.58
C PHE A 152 11.96 -0.66 13.56
N ARG A 153 11.04 0.29 13.37
CA ARG A 153 10.85 1.40 14.30
C ARG A 153 10.36 0.90 15.67
N SER A 154 9.38 -0.01 15.71
CA SER A 154 8.93 -0.60 16.98
C SER A 154 10.06 -1.35 17.67
N LEU A 155 10.81 -2.20 16.96
CA LEU A 155 11.96 -2.90 17.54
C LEU A 155 13.04 -1.96 18.09
N CYS A 156 13.31 -0.85 17.40
CA CYS A 156 14.21 0.17 17.93
C CYS A 156 13.66 0.78 19.23
N ALA A 157 12.38 1.12 19.27
CA ALA A 157 11.74 1.68 20.45
C ALA A 157 11.74 0.70 21.63
N ASP A 158 11.41 -0.58 21.38
CA ASP A 158 11.38 -1.66 22.37
C ASP A 158 12.77 -1.93 22.95
N ALA A 159 13.82 -1.75 22.14
CA ALA A 159 15.22 -1.84 22.56
C ALA A 159 15.77 -0.55 23.20
N GLY A 160 14.96 0.50 23.36
CA GLY A 160 15.37 1.79 23.91
C GLY A 160 16.32 2.60 23.01
N LEU A 161 16.30 2.35 21.70
CA LEU A 161 17.11 3.06 20.72
C LEU A 161 16.39 4.33 20.24
N SER A 162 16.94 5.50 20.57
CA SER A 162 16.41 6.78 20.12
C SER A 162 16.67 6.97 18.63
N MET A 163 15.61 6.98 17.83
CA MET A 163 15.66 7.23 16.38
C MET A 163 14.95 8.54 16.05
N ALA A 164 15.35 9.22 14.97
CA ALA A 164 14.61 10.37 14.47
C ALA A 164 13.22 9.96 13.97
N ASP A 165 12.23 10.85 14.11
CA ASP A 165 10.85 10.63 13.66
C ASP A 165 10.74 10.35 12.15
N GLU A 166 11.71 10.81 11.36
CA GLU A 166 11.82 10.58 9.91
C GLU A 166 12.98 9.64 9.53
N ALA A 167 13.45 8.81 10.47
CA ALA A 167 14.53 7.87 10.19
C ALA A 167 14.15 6.90 9.05
N SER A 168 15.03 6.77 8.04
CA SER A 168 14.80 5.86 6.91
C SER A 168 14.86 4.38 7.32
N LEU A 169 14.31 3.49 6.50
CA LEU A 169 14.38 2.04 6.73
C LEU A 169 15.85 1.56 6.84
N THR A 170 16.73 2.09 6.00
CA THR A 170 18.18 1.82 6.05
C THR A 170 18.80 2.26 7.37
N ALA A 171 18.41 3.43 7.90
CA ALA A 171 18.90 3.94 9.18
C ALA A 171 18.41 3.10 10.36
N LEU A 172 17.12 2.72 10.36
CA LEU A 172 16.54 1.81 11.36
C LEU A 172 17.25 0.46 11.35
N PHE A 173 17.44 -0.14 10.17
CA PHE A 173 18.12 -1.43 10.05
C PHE A 173 19.59 -1.36 10.48
N LYS A 174 20.28 -0.26 10.19
CA LYS A 174 21.64 -0.02 10.71
C LYS A 174 21.64 0.00 12.24
N ALA A 175 20.75 0.77 12.85
CA ALA A 175 20.66 0.87 14.31
C ALA A 175 20.42 -0.51 14.95
N LEU A 176 19.47 -1.29 14.41
CA LEU A 176 19.20 -2.65 14.88
C LEU A 176 20.46 -3.52 14.83
N ARG A 177 21.15 -3.59 13.68
CA ARG A 177 22.35 -4.44 13.53
C ARG A 177 23.52 -4.04 14.43
N THR A 178 23.67 -2.75 14.73
CA THR A 178 24.84 -2.26 15.48
C THR A 178 24.59 -2.13 16.98
N ALA A 179 23.34 -1.93 17.40
CA ALA A 179 23.01 -1.57 18.77
C ALA A 179 22.03 -2.54 19.45
N HIS A 180 21.23 -3.32 18.70
CA HIS A 180 20.28 -4.24 19.31
C HIS A 180 21.00 -5.39 20.03
N PRO A 181 20.68 -5.69 21.31
CA PRO A 181 21.40 -6.71 22.10
C PRO A 181 21.49 -8.09 21.44
N MET A 182 20.40 -8.53 20.78
CA MET A 182 20.34 -9.83 20.07
C MET A 182 21.06 -9.86 18.72
N LEU A 183 21.49 -8.72 18.19
CA LEU A 183 22.14 -8.63 16.87
C LEU A 183 23.60 -8.18 16.96
N LYS A 184 24.05 -7.71 18.13
CA LYS A 184 25.42 -7.21 18.35
C LYS A 184 26.49 -8.32 18.40
N ASN A 185 26.11 -9.54 18.77
CA ASN A 185 27.01 -10.70 18.82
C ASN A 185 26.26 -11.95 18.35
N LEU A 186 26.68 -12.47 17.19
CA LEU A 186 26.03 -13.58 16.51
C LEU A 186 26.76 -14.93 16.74
N GLY A 187 27.64 -14.99 17.76
CA GLY A 187 28.35 -16.19 18.17
C GLY A 187 29.57 -16.51 17.30
N SER A 188 29.90 -17.79 17.15
CA SER A 188 31.13 -18.25 16.50
C SER A 188 31.27 -17.86 15.02
N TYR A 189 30.18 -17.48 14.37
CA TYR A 189 30.13 -17.10 12.94
C TYR A 189 29.86 -15.60 12.74
N ASP A 190 30.15 -14.77 13.75
CA ASP A 190 29.81 -13.35 13.76
C ASP A 190 30.29 -12.59 12.52
N ASN A 191 31.57 -12.76 12.15
CA ASN A 191 32.15 -12.07 10.98
C ASN A 191 31.39 -12.36 9.67
N ASP A 192 31.03 -13.63 9.44
CA ASP A 192 30.33 -14.03 8.22
C ASP A 192 28.88 -13.54 8.22
N LEU A 193 28.19 -13.65 9.36
CA LEU A 193 26.81 -13.20 9.50
C LEU A 193 26.69 -11.67 9.42
N VAL A 194 27.63 -10.93 10.00
CA VAL A 194 27.71 -9.47 9.84
C VAL A 194 27.90 -9.10 8.37
N ARG A 195 28.73 -9.85 7.62
CA ARG A 195 28.90 -9.65 6.18
C ARG A 195 27.60 -9.88 5.40
N VAL A 196 26.86 -10.95 5.73
CA VAL A 196 25.53 -11.23 5.15
C VAL A 196 24.54 -10.10 5.45
N LEU A 197 24.47 -9.66 6.71
CA LEU A 197 23.56 -8.59 7.13
C LEU A 197 23.90 -7.23 6.49
N ASN A 198 25.18 -6.94 6.24
CA ASN A 198 25.59 -5.77 5.46
C ASN A 198 25.16 -5.89 3.99
N GLY A 199 25.20 -7.09 3.41
CA GLY A 199 24.63 -7.34 2.07
C GLY A 199 23.13 -7.02 2.02
N PHE A 200 22.38 -7.43 3.04
CA PHE A 200 20.97 -7.08 3.16
C PHE A 200 20.72 -5.59 3.39
N ALA A 201 21.64 -4.87 4.04
CA ALA A 201 21.54 -3.42 4.16
C ALA A 201 21.62 -2.73 2.78
N ASN A 202 22.52 -3.21 1.90
CA ASN A 202 22.58 -2.74 0.52
C ASN A 202 21.33 -3.10 -0.28
N ALA A 203 20.75 -4.29 -0.04
CA ALA A 203 19.50 -4.69 -0.68
C ALA A 203 18.33 -3.79 -0.25
N ILE A 204 18.19 -3.47 1.04
CA ILE A 204 17.19 -2.52 1.56
C ILE A 204 17.36 -1.15 0.91
N ASP A 205 18.60 -0.66 0.79
CA ASP A 205 18.87 0.62 0.17
C ASP A 205 18.47 0.65 -1.32
N ALA A 206 18.81 -0.41 -2.06
CA ALA A 206 18.40 -0.56 -3.45
C ALA A 206 16.87 -0.65 -3.61
N ILE A 207 16.17 -1.30 -2.68
CA ILE A 207 14.70 -1.38 -2.66
C ILE A 207 14.07 0.02 -2.53
N ASN A 208 14.68 0.95 -1.80
CA ASN A 208 14.20 2.35 -1.76
C ASN A 208 14.24 2.99 -3.15
N SER A 209 15.29 2.73 -3.92
CA SER A 209 15.42 3.21 -5.30
C SER A 209 14.39 2.56 -6.23
N LEU A 210 14.12 1.26 -6.08
CA LEU A 210 13.08 0.56 -6.85
C LEU A 210 11.67 1.11 -6.57
N ARG A 211 11.39 1.49 -5.33
CA ARG A 211 10.15 2.18 -4.94
C ARG A 211 10.06 3.57 -5.58
N ASN A 212 11.15 4.33 -5.56
CA ASN A 212 11.18 5.72 -6.05
C ASN A 212 11.16 5.81 -7.59
N ASN A 213 11.81 4.87 -8.30
CA ASN A 213 11.87 4.82 -9.76
C ASN A 213 10.60 4.20 -10.40
N GLY A 214 9.68 3.70 -9.58
CA GLY A 214 8.35 3.26 -9.99
C GLY A 214 7.22 4.25 -9.70
N SER A 215 7.53 5.42 -9.10
CA SER A 215 6.55 6.46 -8.82
C SER A 215 6.57 7.54 -9.92
N ILE A 216 5.39 8.04 -10.29
CA ILE A 216 5.08 8.94 -11.42
C ILE A 216 5.78 10.34 -11.33
N ALA A 217 6.75 10.55 -10.43
CA ALA A 217 7.55 11.78 -10.41
C ALA A 217 8.51 11.90 -11.61
N HIS A 218 8.83 10.79 -12.29
CA HIS A 218 9.53 10.80 -13.57
C HIS A 218 8.99 9.69 -14.48
N PRO A 219 8.73 9.95 -15.78
CA PRO A 219 8.41 8.92 -16.74
C PRO A 219 9.69 8.12 -17.05
N SER A 220 10.06 7.19 -16.17
CA SER A 220 11.00 6.13 -16.52
C SER A 220 10.28 5.16 -17.44
N GLU A 221 10.75 5.05 -18.69
CA GLU A 221 10.24 4.09 -19.68
C GLU A 221 10.37 2.61 -19.22
N ASP A 222 11.15 2.35 -18.16
CA ASP A 222 11.33 1.05 -17.51
C ASP A 222 10.62 1.00 -16.14
N LEU A 223 9.34 0.65 -16.15
CA LEU A 223 8.62 0.26 -14.94
C LEU A 223 9.18 -1.06 -14.37
N LEU A 224 9.14 -1.21 -13.05
CA LEU A 224 9.57 -2.44 -12.38
C LEU A 224 8.76 -3.65 -12.88
N GLY A 225 9.45 -4.64 -13.44
CA GLY A 225 8.84 -5.90 -13.87
C GLY A 225 8.37 -6.76 -12.70
N GLU A 226 7.47 -7.69 -12.99
CA GLU A 226 6.98 -8.68 -12.03
C GLU A 226 8.12 -9.55 -11.44
N PRO A 227 9.09 -10.06 -12.22
CA PRO A 227 10.22 -10.81 -11.67
C PRO A 227 11.08 -10.00 -10.69
N GLU A 228 11.35 -8.73 -11.01
CA GLU A 228 12.15 -7.83 -10.18
C GLU A 228 11.42 -7.46 -8.88
N ALA A 229 10.09 -7.26 -8.93
CA ALA A 229 9.30 -7.09 -7.71
C ALA A 229 9.29 -8.36 -6.86
N HIS A 230 9.16 -9.54 -7.45
CA HIS A 230 9.28 -10.80 -6.71
C HIS A 230 10.64 -10.92 -6.00
N LEU A 231 11.73 -10.52 -6.67
CA LEU A 231 13.06 -10.47 -6.04
C LEU A 231 13.06 -9.54 -4.81
N ALA A 232 12.55 -8.32 -4.95
CA ALA A 232 12.48 -7.34 -3.86
C ALA A 232 11.62 -7.83 -2.69
N VAL A 233 10.49 -8.46 -2.97
CA VAL A 233 9.58 -9.04 -1.97
C VAL A 233 10.23 -10.20 -1.24
N ASN A 234 10.88 -11.12 -1.96
CA ASN A 234 11.55 -12.26 -1.34
C ASN A 234 12.79 -11.85 -0.53
N ALA A 235 13.52 -10.83 -0.97
CA ALA A 235 14.61 -10.23 -0.18
C ALA A 235 14.06 -9.65 1.13
N THR A 236 12.98 -8.88 1.06
CA THR A 236 12.30 -8.30 2.23
C THR A 236 11.79 -9.39 3.18
N ARG A 237 11.14 -10.44 2.64
CA ARG A 237 10.66 -11.61 3.38
C ARG A 237 11.79 -12.29 4.15
N THR A 238 12.93 -12.49 3.50
CA THR A 238 14.11 -13.13 4.09
C THR A 238 14.64 -12.31 5.27
N ILE A 239 14.79 -11.00 5.10
CA ILE A 239 15.27 -10.09 6.15
C ILE A 239 14.30 -10.09 7.33
N PHE A 240 13.00 -9.92 7.06
CA PHE A 240 11.96 -9.90 8.08
C PHE A 240 11.97 -11.19 8.91
N ASN A 241 11.95 -12.35 8.25
CA ASN A 241 11.93 -13.65 8.93
C ASN A 241 13.14 -13.84 9.85
N TYR A 242 14.34 -13.46 9.40
CA TYR A 242 15.54 -13.54 10.23
C TYR A 242 15.45 -12.63 11.46
N ILE A 243 15.11 -11.34 11.25
CA ILE A 243 15.04 -10.37 12.35
C ILE A 243 13.96 -10.76 13.35
N ARG A 244 12.79 -11.19 12.87
CA ARG A 244 11.72 -11.71 13.71
C ARG A 244 12.14 -12.92 14.53
N ALA A 245 12.77 -13.91 13.90
CA ALA A 245 13.25 -15.10 14.61
C ALA A 245 14.33 -14.78 15.65
N LYS A 246 15.16 -13.76 15.41
CA LYS A 246 16.25 -13.39 16.33
C LYS A 246 15.86 -12.44 17.45
N VAL A 247 15.01 -11.47 17.17
CA VAL A 247 14.66 -10.41 18.11
C VAL A 247 13.38 -10.74 18.86
N GLY A 248 12.43 -11.45 18.22
CA GLY A 248 11.22 -11.98 18.84
C GLY A 248 10.10 -10.97 18.98
N HIS A 249 9.20 -10.91 17.97
CA HIS A 249 7.78 -10.50 18.01
C HIS A 249 7.09 -11.05 16.74
#